data_AF-A0A661Z686-F1
#
_entry.id   AF-A0A661Z686-F1
#
_cell.length_a   1.000
_cell.length_b   1.000
_cell.length_c   1.000
_cell.angle_alpha   90.00
_cell.angle_beta   90.00
_cell.angle_gamma   90.00
#
_symmetry.space_group_name_H-M   'P 1'
#
loop_
_entity.id
_entity.type
_entity.pdbx_description
1 polymer ?
#
loop_
_entity_poly.entity_id
_entity_poly.type
_entity_poly.pdbx_seq_one_letter_code
_entity_poly.pdbx_strand_id
1 'polypeptide(L)'
;MILMLGFIFYKPQLWLKGQEELINKKVSPFIMFVFFLIGIYGGFIHVGIGYLLLMGIVLGAGYDLVKANAIKVFIVLLYVPFSLVVFIYNDQVNYLYGFVLAIGNVLGAVLASKLAIENGANFIRWVIAAVVAITAANVFGLIDIKSILAA
;
A
#
# COMPACT_ATOMS: atom_id res chain seq x y z
N MET A 1 -0.52 -4.83 9.89
CA MET A 1 -1.44 -5.69 9.11
C MET A 1 -2.62 -6.20 9.94
N ILE A 2 -2.40 -6.85 11.10
CA ILE A 2 -3.50 -7.36 11.95
C ILE A 2 -4.49 -6.25 12.36
N LEU A 3 -3.98 -5.08 12.78
CA LEU A 3 -4.82 -3.90 13.07
C LEU A 3 -5.72 -3.52 11.88
N MET A 4 -5.14 -3.41 10.68
CA MET A 4 -5.90 -3.05 9.47
C MET A 4 -6.96 -4.10 9.14
N LEU A 5 -6.64 -5.40 9.25
CA LEU A 5 -7.62 -6.47 9.06
C LEU A 5 -8.80 -6.33 10.04
N GLY A 6 -8.52 -6.12 11.33
CA GLY A 6 -9.57 -5.89 12.33
C GLY A 6 -10.51 -4.73 11.98
N PHE A 7 -9.94 -3.60 11.51
CA PHE A 7 -10.73 -2.44 11.11
C PHE A 7 -11.57 -2.64 9.84
N ILE A 8 -11.07 -3.41 8.87
CA ILE A 8 -11.81 -3.72 7.64
C ILE A 8 -13.06 -4.54 7.97
N PHE A 9 -12.95 -5.54 8.84
CA PHE A 9 -14.09 -6.38 9.23
C PHE A 9 -15.11 -5.64 10.10
N TYR A 10 -14.67 -4.67 10.91
CA TYR A 10 -15.58 -3.92 11.79
C TYR A 10 -16.52 -2.98 11.00
N LYS A 11 -16.02 -2.27 9.98
CA LYS A 11 -16.81 -1.30 9.20
C LYS A 11 -16.38 -1.21 7.72
N PRO A 12 -16.69 -2.21 6.87
CA PRO A 12 -16.23 -2.26 5.48
C PRO A 12 -16.80 -1.13 4.60
N GLN A 13 -17.98 -0.59 4.94
CA GLN A 13 -18.63 0.48 4.18
C GLN A 13 -17.80 1.78 4.15
N LEU A 14 -17.06 2.07 5.23
CA LEU A 14 -16.19 3.24 5.35
C LEU A 14 -15.06 3.23 4.31
N TRP A 15 -14.60 2.04 3.95
CA TRP A 15 -13.49 1.85 3.01
C TRP A 15 -13.97 1.92 1.55
N LEU A 16 -15.24 1.58 1.28
CA LEU A 16 -15.79 1.48 -0.07
C LEU A 16 -16.46 2.75 -0.57
N LYS A 17 -17.20 3.47 0.29
CA LYS A 17 -17.97 4.66 -0.13
C LYS A 17 -17.31 6.00 0.21
N GLY A 18 -16.27 5.99 1.05
CA GLY A 18 -15.74 7.23 1.63
C GLY A 18 -16.77 7.91 2.56
N GLN A 19 -16.34 8.96 3.25
CA GLN A 19 -17.12 9.72 4.23
C GLN A 19 -17.08 11.20 3.84
N GLU A 20 -18.07 11.65 3.07
CA GLU A 20 -18.14 13.05 2.58
C GLU A 20 -18.12 14.09 3.71
N GLU A 21 -18.68 13.74 4.87
CA GLU A 21 -18.68 14.62 6.05
C GLU A 21 -17.25 14.90 6.57
N LEU A 22 -16.36 13.89 6.54
CA LEU A 22 -14.96 14.06 6.94
C LEU A 22 -14.14 14.78 5.87
N ILE A 23 -14.42 14.54 4.59
CA ILE A 23 -13.73 15.20 3.47
C ILE A 23 -13.96 16.73 3.51
N ASN A 24 -15.17 17.16 3.83
CA ASN A 24 -15.52 18.58 3.90
C ASN A 24 -15.09 19.26 5.22
N LYS A 25 -14.66 18.47 6.22
CA LYS A 25 -14.22 18.99 7.51
C LYS A 25 -12.73 19.34 7.46
N LYS A 26 -12.34 20.43 8.13
CA LYS A 26 -10.91 20.75 8.30
C LYS A 26 -10.20 19.62 9.05
N VAL A 27 -8.99 19.31 8.61
CA VAL A 27 -8.12 18.32 9.27
C VAL A 27 -7.86 18.77 10.70
N SER A 28 -8.25 17.93 11.67
CA SER A 28 -8.03 18.21 13.09
C SER A 28 -6.53 18.22 13.40
N PRO A 29 -6.06 19.07 14.35
CA PRO A 29 -4.69 19.01 14.86
C PRO A 29 -4.28 17.61 15.35
N PHE A 30 -5.23 16.83 15.88
CA PHE A 30 -4.98 15.45 16.27
C PHE A 30 -4.62 14.56 15.06
N ILE A 31 -5.34 14.70 13.95
CA ILE A 31 -5.04 13.96 12.72
C ILE A 31 -3.68 14.37 12.18
N MET A 32 -3.37 15.66 12.19
CA MET A 32 -2.04 16.16 11.79
C MET A 32 -0.92 15.55 12.64
N PHE A 33 -1.11 15.46 13.95
CA PHE A 33 -0.18 14.79 14.87
C PHE A 33 -0.03 13.29 14.55
N VAL A 34 -1.13 12.59 14.27
CA VAL A 34 -1.07 11.18 13.85
C VAL A 34 -0.28 11.03 12.54
N PHE A 35 -0.54 11.87 11.53
CA PHE A 35 0.21 11.84 10.27
C PHE A 35 1.69 12.18 10.45
N PHE A 36 2.03 13.05 11.40
CA PHE A 36 3.42 13.31 11.77
C PHE A 36 4.11 12.07 12.34
N LEU A 37 3.48 11.35 13.27
CA LEU A 37 4.02 10.09 13.80
C LEU A 37 4.13 9.00 12.73
N ILE A 38 3.15 8.92 11.83
CA ILE A 38 3.20 8.03 10.66
C ILE A 38 4.39 8.39 9.76
N GLY A 39 4.67 9.68 9.57
CA GLY A 39 5.83 10.16 8.82
C GLY A 39 7.16 9.75 9.45
N ILE A 40 7.31 9.90 10.76
CA ILE A 40 8.50 9.44 11.51
C ILE A 40 8.68 7.92 11.34
N TYR A 41 7.63 7.15 11.56
CA TYR A 41 7.65 5.69 11.40
C TYR A 41 7.98 5.27 9.96
N GLY A 42 7.39 5.96 8.97
CA GLY A 42 7.61 5.71 7.55
C GLY A 42 9.02 6.04 7.09
N GLY A 43 9.61 7.11 7.63
CA GLY A 43 10.97 7.52 7.30
C GLY A 43 12.06 6.66 7.91
N PHE A 44 11.79 5.99 9.04
CA PHE A 44 12.77 5.16 9.73
C PHE A 44 12.57 3.65 9.52
N ILE A 45 11.37 3.13 9.77
CA ILE A 45 11.08 1.69 9.72
C ILE A 45 10.54 1.28 8.36
N HIS A 46 9.65 2.08 7.77
CA HIS A 46 9.01 1.89 6.46
C HIS A 46 8.16 0.60 6.29
N VAL A 47 8.37 -0.45 7.09
CA VAL A 47 7.66 -1.73 7.01
C VAL A 47 6.18 -1.53 7.31
N GLY A 48 5.32 -1.89 6.34
CA GLY A 48 3.86 -1.81 6.49
C GLY A 48 3.29 -0.39 6.49
N ILE A 49 4.10 0.63 6.15
CA ILE A 49 3.67 2.04 6.14
C ILE A 49 2.46 2.28 5.25
N GLY A 50 2.36 1.56 4.13
CA GLY A 50 1.23 1.70 3.21
C GLY A 50 -0.12 1.43 3.87
N TYR A 51 -0.19 0.44 4.75
CA TYR A 51 -1.41 0.10 5.49
C TYR A 51 -1.75 1.15 6.55
N LEU A 52 -0.74 1.70 7.24
CA LEU A 52 -0.93 2.76 8.22
C LEU A 52 -1.41 4.05 7.57
N LEU A 53 -0.81 4.44 6.44
CA LEU A 53 -1.24 5.59 5.65
C LEU A 53 -2.66 5.40 5.12
N LEU A 54 -2.99 4.24 4.54
CA LEU A 54 -4.36 3.94 4.10
C LEU A 54 -5.36 4.08 5.25
N MET A 55 -5.05 3.51 6.41
CA MET A 55 -5.91 3.61 7.58
C MET A 55 -6.08 5.07 8.03
N GLY A 56 -5.00 5.86 8.08
CA GLY A 56 -5.05 7.28 8.43
C GLY A 56 -5.84 8.13 7.44
N ILE A 57 -5.74 7.85 6.14
CA ILE A 57 -6.43 8.61 5.09
C ILE A 57 -7.92 8.23 5.03
N VAL A 58 -8.26 6.93 5.12
CA VAL A 58 -9.65 6.45 5.06
C VAL A 58 -10.40 6.81 6.34
N LEU A 59 -9.82 6.56 7.52
CA LEU A 59 -10.50 6.78 8.80
C LEU A 59 -10.36 8.23 9.28
N GLY A 60 -9.24 8.89 9.01
CA GLY A 60 -8.97 10.25 9.46
C GLY A 60 -9.46 11.33 8.51
N ALA A 61 -9.28 11.13 7.20
CA ALA A 61 -9.66 12.12 6.18
C ALA A 61 -10.91 11.72 5.36
N GLY A 62 -11.44 10.51 5.55
CA GLY A 62 -12.71 10.07 4.96
C GLY A 62 -12.64 9.70 3.48
N TYR A 63 -11.47 9.61 2.86
CA TYR A 63 -11.39 9.20 1.45
C TYR A 63 -11.71 7.71 1.29
N ASP A 64 -12.31 7.34 0.16
CA ASP A 64 -12.45 5.95 -0.25
C ASP A 64 -11.08 5.29 -0.50
N LEU A 65 -11.05 3.95 -0.54
CA LEU A 65 -9.80 3.19 -0.68
C LEU A 65 -9.01 3.53 -1.96
N VAL A 66 -9.70 3.90 -3.04
CA VAL A 66 -9.06 4.21 -4.32
C VAL A 66 -8.33 5.55 -4.23
N LYS A 67 -9.02 6.60 -3.79
CA LYS A 67 -8.43 7.93 -3.55
C LYS A 67 -7.37 7.88 -2.46
N ALA A 68 -7.63 7.15 -1.37
CA ALA A 68 -6.67 6.97 -0.30
C ALA A 68 -5.38 6.30 -0.77
N ASN A 69 -5.48 5.30 -1.66
CA ASN A 69 -4.30 4.66 -2.24
C ASN A 69 -3.50 5.62 -3.12
N ALA A 70 -4.16 6.46 -3.91
CA ALA A 70 -3.48 7.49 -4.70
C ALA A 70 -2.75 8.50 -3.81
N ILE A 71 -3.41 9.04 -2.79
CA ILE A 71 -2.82 9.97 -1.80
C ILE A 71 -1.65 9.31 -1.07
N LYS A 72 -1.80 8.05 -0.66
CA LYS A 72 -0.74 7.26 -0.02
C LYS A 72 0.51 7.18 -0.89
N VAL A 73 0.37 6.83 -2.18
CA VAL A 73 1.53 6.77 -3.10
C VAL A 73 2.18 8.14 -3.25
N PHE A 74 1.38 9.20 -3.36
CA PHE A 74 1.89 10.57 -3.46
C PHE A 74 2.66 11.00 -2.21
N ILE A 75 2.14 10.73 -1.00
CA ILE A 75 2.85 11.01 0.25
C ILE A 75 4.18 10.26 0.30
N VAL A 76 4.18 8.97 -0.04
CA VAL A 76 5.39 8.13 -0.07
C VAL A 76 6.42 8.71 -1.05
N LEU A 77 5.99 9.14 -2.24
CA LEU A 77 6.87 9.78 -3.22
C LEU A 77 7.55 11.03 -2.65
N LEU A 78 6.85 11.82 -1.82
CA LEU A 78 7.40 13.06 -1.25
C LEU A 78 8.45 12.79 -0.17
N TYR A 79 8.19 11.90 0.80
CA TYR A 79 9.10 11.75 1.94
C TYR A 79 10.23 10.73 1.72
N VAL A 80 10.03 9.72 0.86
CA VAL A 80 11.02 8.65 0.65
C VAL A 80 12.37 9.17 0.15
N PRO A 81 12.46 10.15 -0.77
CA PRO A 81 13.74 10.71 -1.18
C PRO A 81 14.56 11.25 -0.01
N PHE A 82 13.91 11.92 0.96
CA PHE A 82 14.59 12.45 2.15
C PHE A 82 15.09 11.32 3.05
N SER A 83 14.27 10.29 3.28
CA SER A 83 14.68 9.09 4.02
C SER A 83 15.86 8.39 3.33
N LEU A 84 15.79 8.23 2.01
CA LEU A 84 16.85 7.61 1.20
C LEU A 84 18.18 8.37 1.33
N VAL A 85 18.17 9.71 1.28
CA VAL A 85 19.39 10.51 1.46
C VAL A 85 20.05 10.24 2.83
N VAL A 86 19.25 10.14 3.90
CA VAL A 86 19.75 9.81 5.23
C VAL A 86 20.34 8.40 5.27
N PHE A 87 19.69 7.42 4.67
CA PHE A 87 20.21 6.05 4.61
C PHE A 87 21.48 5.93 3.75
N ILE A 88 21.59 6.69 2.66
CA ILE A 88 22.80 6.79 1.84
C ILE A 88 23.96 7.35 2.68
N TYR A 89 23.70 8.43 3.44
CA TYR A 89 24.73 9.05 4.30
C TYR A 89 25.26 8.10 5.39
N ASN A 90 24.45 7.14 5.82
CA ASN A 90 24.83 6.15 6.82
C ASN A 90 25.34 4.82 6.21
N ASP A 91 25.57 4.75 4.89
CA ASP A 91 26.00 3.53 4.18
C ASP A 91 25.07 2.32 4.37
N GLN A 92 23.77 2.56 4.60
CA GLN A 92 22.76 1.52 4.87
C GLN A 92 21.95 1.14 3.61
N VAL A 93 22.42 1.52 2.42
CA VAL A 93 21.72 1.28 1.16
C VAL A 93 22.44 0.22 0.33
N ASN A 94 21.75 -0.88 0.05
CA ASN A 94 22.17 -1.82 -0.97
C ASN A 94 21.61 -1.40 -2.33
N TYR A 95 22.46 -0.79 -3.16
CA TYR A 95 22.07 -0.28 -4.47
C TYR A 95 21.58 -1.38 -5.42
N LEU A 96 22.16 -2.57 -5.39
CA LEU A 96 21.76 -3.67 -6.27
C LEU A 96 20.32 -4.09 -5.98
N TYR A 97 19.99 -4.39 -4.72
CA TYR A 97 18.62 -4.74 -4.33
C TYR A 97 17.67 -3.57 -4.56
N GLY A 98 18.11 -2.33 -4.30
CA GLY A 98 17.33 -1.12 -4.57
C GLY A 98 16.93 -0.98 -6.04
N PHE A 99 17.87 -1.14 -6.97
CA PHE A 99 17.62 -1.05 -8.41
C PHE A 99 16.72 -2.20 -8.92
N VAL A 100 17.00 -3.43 -8.50
CA VAL A 100 16.16 -4.59 -8.87
C VAL A 100 14.72 -4.37 -8.40
N LEU A 101 14.53 -3.89 -7.16
CA LEU A 101 13.23 -3.57 -6.61
C LEU A 101 12.55 -2.41 -7.37
N ALA A 102 13.28 -1.35 -7.70
CA ALA A 102 12.75 -0.20 -8.43
C ALA A 102 12.25 -0.62 -9.82
N ILE A 103 13.06 -1.35 -10.57
CA ILE A 103 12.71 -1.85 -11.91
C ILE A 103 11.48 -2.76 -11.83
N GLY A 104 11.47 -3.72 -10.89
CA GLY A 104 10.34 -4.62 -10.69
C GLY A 104 9.05 -3.88 -10.36
N ASN A 105 9.10 -2.88 -9.48
CA ASN A 105 7.93 -2.06 -9.15
C ASN A 105 7.42 -1.25 -10.34
N VAL A 106 8.30 -0.61 -11.11
CA VAL A 106 7.91 0.17 -12.29
C VAL A 106 7.30 -0.73 -13.35
N LEU A 107 7.95 -1.84 -13.70
CA LEU A 107 7.43 -2.77 -14.69
C LEU A 107 6.09 -3.36 -14.27
N GLY A 108 5.97 -3.81 -13.02
CA GLY A 108 4.72 -4.33 -12.47
C GLY A 108 3.60 -3.29 -12.50
N ALA A 109 3.88 -2.05 -12.09
CA ALA A 109 2.88 -0.97 -12.09
C ALA A 109 2.43 -0.62 -13.51
N VAL A 110 3.34 -0.51 -14.47
CA VAL A 110 3.03 -0.19 -15.87
C VAL A 110 2.22 -1.31 -16.51
N LEU A 111 2.65 -2.56 -16.38
CA LEU A 111 1.96 -3.72 -16.96
C LEU A 111 0.57 -3.89 -16.35
N ALA A 112 0.45 -3.85 -15.01
CA ALA A 112 -0.83 -4.00 -14.34
C ALA A 112 -1.80 -2.87 -14.71
N SER A 113 -1.32 -1.62 -14.77
CA SER A 113 -2.17 -0.48 -15.12
C SER A 113 -2.64 -0.55 -16.57
N LYS A 114 -1.76 -0.91 -17.52
CA LYS A 114 -2.14 -1.10 -18.93
C LYS A 114 -3.18 -2.22 -19.09
N LEU A 115 -2.92 -3.39 -18.51
CA LEU A 115 -3.85 -4.52 -18.57
C LEU A 115 -5.21 -4.22 -17.94
N ALA A 116 -5.22 -3.45 -16.84
CA ALA A 116 -6.45 -3.02 -16.17
C ALA A 116 -7.29 -2.08 -17.04
N ILE A 117 -6.65 -1.18 -17.80
CA ILE A 117 -7.33 -0.25 -18.70
C ILE A 117 -7.82 -0.96 -19.97
N GLU A 118 -7.00 -1.83 -20.57
CA GLU A 118 -7.31 -2.51 -21.85
C GLU A 118 -8.41 -3.58 -21.72
N ASN A 119 -8.40 -4.38 -20.66
CA ASN A 119 -9.26 -5.56 -20.54
C ASN A 119 -10.52 -5.35 -19.66
N GLY A 120 -10.65 -4.17 -19.06
CA GLY A 120 -11.80 -3.78 -18.25
C GLY A 120 -11.97 -4.55 -16.93
N ALA A 121 -13.08 -4.26 -16.23
CA ALA A 121 -13.31 -4.71 -14.85
C ALA A 121 -13.41 -6.24 -14.67
N ASN A 122 -13.94 -6.96 -15.67
CA ASN A 122 -14.09 -8.41 -15.59
C ASN A 122 -12.74 -9.14 -15.60
N PHE A 123 -11.77 -8.66 -16.38
CA PHE A 123 -10.41 -9.22 -16.37
C PHE A 123 -9.75 -9.04 -15.00
N ILE A 124 -9.83 -7.82 -14.44
CA ILE A 124 -9.29 -7.50 -13.11
C ILE A 124 -9.90 -8.44 -12.05
N ARG A 125 -11.21 -8.67 -12.10
CA ARG A 125 -11.91 -9.57 -11.16
C ARG A 125 -11.33 -11.00 -11.20
N TRP A 126 -11.11 -11.55 -12.39
CA TRP A 126 -10.55 -12.89 -12.55
C TRP A 126 -9.08 -12.97 -12.11
N VAL A 127 -8.27 -11.96 -12.42
CA VAL A 127 -6.88 -11.89 -11.95
C VAL A 127 -6.83 -11.88 -10.43
N ILE A 128 -7.66 -11.04 -9.78
CA ILE A 128 -7.75 -11.00 -8.31
C ILE A 128 -8.18 -12.36 -7.75
N ALA A 129 -9.21 -12.98 -8.34
CA ALA A 129 -9.69 -14.29 -7.90
C ALA A 129 -8.59 -15.36 -8.00
N ALA A 130 -7.84 -15.40 -9.11
CA ALA A 130 -6.73 -16.32 -9.30
C ALA A 130 -5.61 -16.10 -8.28
N VAL A 131 -5.19 -14.85 -8.07
CA VAL A 131 -4.15 -14.52 -7.08
C VAL A 131 -4.57 -14.91 -5.67
N VAL A 132 -5.82 -14.64 -5.28
CA VAL A 132 -6.35 -15.02 -3.97
C VAL A 132 -6.37 -16.54 -3.81
N ALA A 133 -6.83 -17.28 -4.84
CA ALA A 133 -6.86 -18.74 -4.81
C ALA A 133 -5.45 -19.35 -4.65
N ILE A 134 -4.47 -18.86 -5.42
CA ILE A 134 -3.08 -19.31 -5.36
C ILE A 134 -2.47 -19.00 -3.98
N THR A 135 -2.68 -17.78 -3.48
CA THR A 135 -2.15 -17.36 -2.17
C THR A 135 -2.75 -18.17 -1.04
N ALA A 136 -4.07 -18.41 -1.08
CA ALA A 136 -4.75 -19.26 -0.11
C ALA A 136 -4.20 -20.68 -0.14
N ALA A 137 -4.06 -21.29 -1.33
CA ALA A 137 -3.50 -22.64 -1.47
C ALA A 137 -2.09 -22.75 -0.88
N ASN A 138 -1.24 -21.74 -1.07
CA ASN A 138 0.09 -21.69 -0.47
C ASN A 138 0.05 -21.55 1.05
N VAL A 139 -0.84 -20.72 1.59
CA VAL A 139 -1.00 -20.56 3.05
C VAL A 139 -1.52 -21.84 3.72
N PHE A 140 -2.40 -22.58 3.05
CA PHE A 140 -2.90 -23.88 3.52
C PHE A 140 -1.93 -25.05 3.27
N GLY A 141 -0.76 -24.78 2.68
CA GLY A 141 0.27 -25.81 2.43
C GLY A 141 -0.05 -26.77 1.30
N LEU A 142 -1.02 -26.44 0.43
CA LEU A 142 -1.39 -27.26 -0.73
C LEU A 142 -0.39 -27.10 -1.89
N ILE A 143 0.32 -25.97 -1.94
CA ILE A 143 1.30 -25.63 -2.98
C ILE A 143 2.46 -24.92 -2.29
N ASP A 144 3.70 -25.27 -2.63
CA ASP A 144 4.89 -24.58 -2.11
C ASP A 144 5.51 -23.72 -3.22
N ILE A 145 5.15 -22.43 -3.26
CA ILE A 145 5.55 -21.52 -4.34
C ILE A 145 7.08 -21.35 -4.38
N LYS A 146 7.77 -21.50 -3.24
CA LYS A 146 9.22 -21.37 -3.15
C LYS A 146 9.96 -22.49 -3.87
N SER A 147 9.45 -23.72 -3.84
CA SER A 147 10.08 -24.86 -4.51
C SER A 147 9.93 -24.78 -6.03
N ILE A 148 8.83 -24.20 -6.51
CA ILE A 148 8.54 -24.01 -7.94
C ILE A 148 9.39 -22.88 -8.54
N LEU A 149 9.59 -21.79 -7.81
CA LEU A 149 10.40 -20.64 -8.27
C LEU A 149 11.91 -20.83 -8.09
N ALA A 150 12.33 -21.78 -7.26
CA ALA A 150 13.74 -22.13 -7.06
C ALA A 150 14.24 -23.26 -7.97
N ALA A 151 13.35 -23.83 -8.81
CA ALA A 151 13.65 -24.81 -9.85
C ALA A 151 13.83 -24.12 -11.20
#